data_AF-A0A376YEC3-F1
#
_entry.id   AF-A0A376YEC3-F1
#
_cell.length_a   1.000
_cell.length_b   1.000
_cell.length_c   1.000
_cell.angle_alpha   90.00
_cell.angle_beta   90.00
_cell.angle_gamma   90.00
#
_symmetry.space_group_name_H-M   'P 1'
#
loop_
_entity.id
_entity.type
_entity.pdbx_description
1 polymer ?
#
loop_
_entity_poly.entity_id
_entity_poly.type
_entity_poly.pdbx_seq_one_letter_code
_entity_poly.pdbx_strand_id
1 'polypeptide(L)'
;MAIGNALLFAFNRHYLTLITCGVLLASLANTAMPQLFALAREYADNSAREVVMFSSVMRAQLSLAWVIGPPLAFMLALNYGFTVMFSIAAGIFTLSLVLIAFMLPSVARVELPSENALSMQGGWQDSNVRMLFVASTLMWTCNTMYIIDMPLWISSELGLPDKLAGFLMGTAAGLEIPAMILAGYYVKRYGKRRMMVIAVAAGVLFYTGLILFHSRLALMTLQLFNAVFIGIVAGIGMLWFQD
;
A
#
# COMPACT_ATOMS: atom_id res chain seq x y z
N MET A 1 15.51 7.79 9.62
CA MET A 1 14.30 8.65 9.69
C MET A 1 13.09 7.90 10.24
N ALA A 2 12.74 6.71 9.72
CA ALA A 2 11.63 5.90 10.23
C ALA A 2 11.74 5.54 11.74
N ILE A 3 12.95 5.20 12.23
CA ILE A 3 13.21 4.93 13.66
C ILE A 3 12.91 6.16 14.52
N GLY A 4 13.37 7.33 14.10
CA GLY A 4 13.13 8.60 14.80
C GLY A 4 11.64 8.96 14.84
N ASN A 5 10.91 8.69 13.75
CA ASN A 5 9.46 8.88 13.73
C ASN A 5 8.75 7.95 14.72
N ALA A 6 9.08 6.65 14.71
CA ALA A 6 8.48 5.68 15.63
C ALA A 6 8.73 6.04 17.11
N LEU A 7 9.95 6.45 17.46
CA LEU A 7 10.27 6.91 18.82
C LEU A 7 9.54 8.21 19.19
N LEU A 8 9.38 9.14 18.25
CA LEU A 8 8.60 10.36 18.45
C LEU A 8 7.13 10.05 18.77
N PHE A 9 6.51 9.10 18.05
CA PHE A 9 5.15 8.61 18.34
C PHE A 9 5.06 7.76 19.64
N ALA A 10 6.15 7.12 20.06
CA ALA A 10 6.17 6.31 21.28
C ALA A 10 6.17 7.17 22.56
N PHE A 11 6.94 8.26 22.57
CA PHE A 11 7.21 9.07 23.78
C PHE A 11 6.58 10.46 23.76
N ASN A 12 6.21 11.00 22.59
CA ASN A 12 5.59 12.31 22.48
C ASN A 12 4.08 12.20 22.22
N ARG A 13 3.27 12.89 23.03
CA ARG A 13 1.81 12.98 22.89
C ARG A 13 1.33 14.36 22.46
N HIS A 14 2.25 15.32 22.25
CA HIS A 14 1.91 16.68 21.88
C HIS A 14 1.50 16.76 20.41
N TYR A 15 0.23 17.10 20.18
CA TYR A 15 -0.41 17.06 18.85
C TYR A 15 0.36 17.87 17.79
N LEU A 16 0.76 19.10 18.11
CA LEU A 16 1.48 19.96 17.15
C LEU A 16 2.85 19.41 16.76
N THR A 17 3.50 18.66 17.64
CA THR A 17 4.81 18.05 17.35
C THR A 17 4.64 16.81 16.47
N LEU A 18 3.57 16.04 16.69
CA LEU A 18 3.24 14.87 15.89
C LEU A 18 2.83 15.25 14.47
N ILE A 19 2.00 16.30 14.31
CA ILE A 19 1.55 16.72 12.98
C ILE A 19 2.65 17.41 12.16
N THR A 20 3.64 18.04 12.81
CA THR A 20 4.75 18.69 12.10
C THR A 20 5.91 17.71 11.91
N CYS A 21 6.64 17.41 12.98
CA CYS A 21 7.83 16.57 12.93
C CYS A 21 7.49 15.12 12.54
N GLY A 22 6.38 14.58 13.06
CA GLY A 22 5.97 13.21 12.75
C GLY A 22 5.58 13.05 11.27
N VAL A 23 4.78 13.97 10.73
CA VAL A 23 4.42 13.94 9.30
C VAL A 23 5.64 14.16 8.41
N LEU A 24 6.50 15.14 8.72
CA LEU A 24 7.72 15.40 7.95
C LEU A 24 8.64 14.16 7.90
N LEU A 25 8.88 13.53 9.06
CA LEU A 25 9.72 12.33 9.13
C LEU A 25 9.06 11.13 8.43
N ALA A 26 7.74 10.99 8.51
CA ALA A 26 6.99 9.97 7.78
C ALA A 26 7.07 10.17 6.26
N SER A 27 6.88 11.40 5.78
CA SER A 27 6.98 11.75 4.36
C SER A 27 8.36 11.43 3.80
N LEU A 28 9.42 11.81 4.53
CA LEU A 28 10.79 11.48 4.14
C LEU A 28 11.05 9.98 4.17
N ALA A 29 10.54 9.26 5.17
CA ALA A 29 10.67 7.80 5.22
C ALA A 29 9.97 7.11 4.04
N ASN A 30 8.84 7.65 3.57
CA ASN A 30 8.09 7.08 2.45
C ASN A 30 8.84 7.18 1.10
N THR A 31 9.86 8.05 0.99
CA THR A 31 10.74 8.12 -0.20
C THR A 31 11.57 6.85 -0.40
N ALA A 32 11.76 6.04 0.65
CA ALA A 32 12.48 4.77 0.55
C ALA A 32 11.73 3.74 -0.31
N MET A 33 10.40 3.80 -0.39
CA MET A 33 9.60 2.82 -1.12
C MET A 33 9.91 2.84 -2.63
N PRO A 34 9.82 3.98 -3.34
CA PRO A 34 10.26 4.07 -4.74
C PRO A 34 11.73 3.67 -4.95
N GLN A 35 12.62 4.05 -4.04
CA GLN A 35 14.04 3.74 -4.14
C GLN A 35 14.33 2.24 -4.01
N LEU A 36 13.62 1.55 -3.12
CA LEU A 36 13.70 0.10 -2.99
C LEU A 36 13.29 -0.56 -4.31
N PHE A 37 12.16 -0.17 -4.91
CA PHE A 37 11.73 -0.72 -6.20
C PHE A 37 12.73 -0.43 -7.33
N ALA A 38 13.35 0.75 -7.35
CA ALA A 38 14.37 1.10 -8.34
C ALA A 38 15.62 0.20 -8.22
N LEU A 39 16.20 0.11 -7.02
CA LEU A 39 17.36 -0.75 -6.75
C LEU A 39 17.08 -2.21 -7.09
N ALA A 40 15.88 -2.65 -6.73
CA ALA A 40 15.47 -4.02 -6.88
C ALA A 40 15.26 -4.38 -8.37
N ARG A 41 14.83 -3.42 -9.20
CA ARG A 41 14.82 -3.53 -10.67
C ARG A 41 16.24 -3.59 -11.25
N GLU A 42 17.14 -2.70 -10.83
CA GLU A 42 18.55 -2.71 -11.25
C GLU A 42 19.25 -4.05 -10.92
N TYR A 43 18.95 -4.64 -9.76
CA TYR A 43 19.48 -5.95 -9.38
C TYR A 43 18.93 -7.09 -10.26
N ALA A 44 17.65 -7.04 -10.62
CA ALA A 44 17.02 -8.04 -11.48
C ALA A 44 17.55 -7.99 -12.91
N ASP A 45 17.73 -6.78 -13.45
CA ASP A 45 18.28 -6.54 -14.80
C ASP A 45 19.72 -7.07 -14.92
N ASN A 46 20.56 -6.87 -13.90
CA ASN A 46 21.93 -7.38 -13.85
C ASN A 46 22.04 -8.90 -13.64
N SER A 47 21.04 -9.53 -13.01
CA SER A 47 21.10 -10.95 -12.62
C SER A 47 20.48 -11.92 -13.64
N ALA A 48 19.99 -11.43 -14.79
CA ALA A 48 19.32 -12.23 -15.83
C ALA A 48 18.18 -13.16 -15.31
N ARG A 49 17.63 -12.86 -14.12
CA ARG A 49 16.44 -13.53 -13.56
C ARG A 49 15.22 -12.71 -13.98
N GLU A 50 14.13 -13.38 -14.37
CA GLU A 50 12.89 -12.75 -14.84
C GLU A 50 12.48 -11.56 -13.96
N VAL A 51 12.70 -10.34 -14.49
CA VAL A 51 12.33 -9.05 -13.88
C VAL A 51 10.87 -9.05 -13.41
N VAL A 52 10.02 -9.79 -14.13
CA VAL A 52 8.59 -9.98 -13.83
C VAL A 52 8.36 -10.76 -12.53
N MET A 53 9.11 -11.86 -12.30
CA MET A 53 8.99 -12.67 -11.08
C MET A 53 9.46 -11.88 -9.87
N PHE A 54 10.57 -11.16 -10.01
CA PHE A 54 11.13 -10.36 -8.92
C PHE A 54 10.21 -9.20 -8.51
N SER A 55 9.67 -8.45 -9.47
CA SER A 55 8.68 -7.38 -9.21
C SER A 55 7.41 -7.92 -8.55
N SER A 56 6.95 -9.11 -8.98
CA SER A 56 5.79 -9.77 -8.40
C SER A 56 6.01 -10.23 -6.95
N VAL A 57 7.21 -10.75 -6.62
CA VAL A 57 7.59 -11.12 -5.25
C VAL A 57 7.66 -9.89 -4.34
N MET A 58 8.25 -8.78 -4.80
CA MET A 58 8.28 -7.53 -4.03
C MET A 58 6.88 -7.01 -3.68
N ARG A 59 5.94 -7.11 -4.63
CA ARG A 59 4.54 -6.73 -4.36
C ARG A 59 3.85 -7.68 -3.40
N ALA A 60 4.05 -8.98 -3.55
CA ALA A 60 3.51 -9.96 -2.61
C ALA A 60 4.02 -9.72 -1.18
N GLN A 61 5.28 -9.30 -1.02
CA GLN A 61 5.84 -8.92 0.28
C GLN A 61 5.16 -7.68 0.88
N LEU A 62 4.90 -6.63 0.08
CA LEU A 62 4.17 -5.45 0.55
C LEU A 62 2.74 -5.82 0.98
N SER A 63 2.02 -6.57 0.16
CA SER A 63 0.68 -7.02 0.53
C SER A 63 0.71 -7.92 1.76
N LEU A 64 1.69 -8.83 1.90
CA LEU A 64 1.87 -9.65 3.09
C LEU A 64 2.16 -8.81 4.35
N ALA A 65 2.96 -7.74 4.21
CA ALA A 65 3.19 -6.81 5.30
C ALA A 65 1.89 -6.11 5.73
N TRP A 66 0.99 -5.79 4.78
CA TRP A 66 -0.36 -5.29 5.07
C TRP A 66 -1.33 -6.33 5.62
N VAL A 67 -1.11 -7.63 5.37
CA VAL A 67 -1.90 -8.71 5.99
C VAL A 67 -1.59 -8.82 7.49
N ILE A 68 -0.32 -8.72 7.85
CA ILE A 68 0.15 -8.95 9.23
C ILE A 68 0.19 -7.64 10.03
N GLY A 69 0.55 -6.53 9.39
CA GLY A 69 0.85 -5.25 10.01
C GLY A 69 -0.31 -4.65 10.82
N PRO A 70 -1.46 -4.33 10.20
CA PRO A 70 -2.60 -3.76 10.90
C PRO A 70 -3.13 -4.66 12.05
N PRO A 71 -3.39 -5.98 11.86
CA PRO A 71 -3.79 -6.83 12.99
C PRO A 71 -2.79 -6.83 14.15
N LEU A 72 -1.49 -6.92 13.84
CA LEU A 72 -0.44 -6.91 14.86
C LEU A 72 -0.36 -5.56 15.58
N ALA A 73 -0.46 -4.45 14.83
CA ALA A 73 -0.45 -3.10 15.37
C ALA A 73 -1.65 -2.87 16.30
N PHE A 74 -2.87 -3.21 15.87
CA PHE A 74 -4.06 -3.11 16.72
C PHE A 74 -3.97 -4.03 17.94
N MET A 75 -3.45 -5.26 17.79
CA MET A 75 -3.25 -6.17 18.91
C MET A 75 -2.26 -5.59 19.94
N LEU A 76 -1.15 -5.02 19.49
CA LEU A 76 -0.16 -4.41 20.38
C LEU A 76 -0.70 -3.14 21.04
N ALA A 77 -1.37 -2.27 20.27
CA ALA A 77 -1.96 -1.04 20.78
C ALA A 77 -3.01 -1.31 21.87
N LEU A 78 -3.90 -2.29 21.66
CA LEU A 78 -5.02 -2.58 22.56
C LEU A 78 -4.61 -3.34 23.82
N ASN A 79 -3.61 -4.23 23.76
CA ASN A 79 -3.22 -5.05 24.91
C ASN A 79 -2.02 -4.47 25.69
N TYR A 80 -1.07 -3.82 25.01
CA TYR A 80 0.20 -3.35 25.60
C TYR A 80 0.40 -1.82 25.50
N GLY A 81 -0.54 -1.11 24.85
CA GLY A 81 -0.51 0.34 24.69
C GLY A 81 0.36 0.83 23.52
N PHE A 82 0.13 2.09 23.13
CA PHE A 82 0.80 2.72 21.99
C PHE A 82 2.32 2.78 22.11
N THR A 83 2.86 2.97 23.31
CA THR A 83 4.33 3.08 23.52
C THR A 83 5.04 1.78 23.17
N VAL A 84 4.49 0.62 23.54
CA VAL A 84 5.06 -0.69 23.21
C VAL A 84 4.94 -0.96 21.70
N MET A 85 3.80 -0.66 21.10
CA MET A 85 3.59 -0.80 19.65
C MET A 85 4.65 -0.04 18.84
N PHE A 86 4.85 1.25 19.14
CA PHE A 86 5.81 2.08 18.42
C PHE A 86 7.28 1.74 18.75
N SER A 87 7.57 1.24 19.96
CA SER A 87 8.91 0.75 20.31
C SER A 87 9.28 -0.52 19.55
N ILE A 88 8.32 -1.45 19.38
CA ILE A 88 8.50 -2.64 18.54
C ILE A 88 8.72 -2.22 17.08
N ALA A 89 7.94 -1.27 16.57
CA ALA A 89 8.13 -0.74 15.21
C ALA A 89 9.54 -0.13 15.03
N ALA A 90 10.04 0.63 16.00
CA ALA A 90 11.41 1.15 15.99
C ALA A 90 12.45 0.02 15.97
N GLY A 91 12.23 -1.05 16.73
CA GLY A 91 13.06 -2.25 16.74
C GLY A 91 13.11 -2.93 15.37
N ILE A 92 11.95 -3.13 14.71
CA ILE A 92 11.86 -3.71 13.36
C ILE A 92 12.62 -2.84 12.35
N PHE A 93 12.44 -1.51 12.38
CA PHE A 93 13.17 -0.62 11.48
C PHE A 93 14.69 -0.65 11.73
N THR A 94 15.11 -0.81 12.98
CA THR A 94 16.53 -0.94 13.34
C THR A 94 17.09 -2.26 12.81
N LEU A 95 16.36 -3.37 12.98
CA LEU A 95 16.74 -4.66 12.41
C LEU A 95 16.87 -4.59 10.89
N SER A 96 15.89 -3.98 10.21
CA SER A 96 15.95 -3.78 8.76
C SER A 96 17.17 -2.95 8.34
N LEU A 97 17.52 -1.90 9.09
CA LEU A 97 18.72 -1.10 8.83
C LEU A 97 20.00 -1.92 8.99
N VAL A 98 20.09 -2.74 10.04
CA VAL A 98 21.22 -3.65 10.28
C VAL A 98 21.33 -4.67 9.16
N LEU A 99 20.23 -5.31 8.76
CA LEU A 99 20.22 -6.25 7.64
C LEU A 99 20.65 -5.59 6.33
N ILE A 100 20.19 -4.37 6.05
CA ILE A 100 20.63 -3.62 4.88
C ILE A 100 22.14 -3.32 4.97
N ALA A 101 22.63 -2.88 6.12
CA ALA A 101 24.05 -2.55 6.29
C ALA A 101 24.98 -3.76 6.14
N PHE A 102 24.55 -4.95 6.54
CA PHE A 102 25.39 -6.17 6.50
C PHE A 102 25.14 -7.08 5.30
N MET A 103 23.91 -7.15 4.79
CA MET A 103 23.52 -8.14 3.78
C MET A 103 23.23 -7.53 2.42
N LEU A 104 23.06 -6.21 2.29
CA LEU A 104 22.80 -5.59 0.98
C LEU A 104 24.10 -5.59 0.18
N PRO A 105 24.20 -6.36 -0.92
CA PRO A 105 25.38 -6.32 -1.78
C PRO A 105 25.47 -4.93 -2.39
N SER A 106 26.67 -4.35 -2.42
CA SER A 106 26.90 -3.12 -3.19
C SER A 106 26.75 -3.46 -4.67
N VAL A 107 25.55 -3.22 -5.20
CA VAL A 107 25.34 -3.23 -6.65
C VAL A 107 26.07 -1.99 -7.15
N ALA A 108 27.13 -2.20 -7.95
CA ALA A 108 27.80 -1.10 -8.63
C ALA A 108 26.72 -0.34 -9.41
N ARG A 109 26.55 0.95 -9.08
CA ARG A 109 25.67 1.84 -9.82
C ARG A 109 26.17 1.82 -11.26
N VAL A 110 25.48 1.09 -12.13
CA VAL A 110 25.65 1.27 -13.56
C VAL A 110 25.05 2.65 -13.81
N GLU A 111 25.89 3.62 -14.13
CA GLU A 111 25.41 4.84 -14.76
C GLU A 111 24.67 4.38 -16.01
N LEU A 112 23.33 4.31 -15.90
CA LEU A 112 22.51 4.30 -17.09
C LEU A 112 23.04 5.47 -17.92
N PRO A 113 23.38 5.26 -19.21
CA PRO A 113 23.57 6.38 -20.10
C PRO A 113 22.39 7.32 -19.83
N SER A 114 22.66 8.61 -19.69
CA SER A 114 21.61 9.62 -19.77
C SER A 114 21.00 9.49 -21.17
N GLU A 115 20.20 8.46 -21.38
CA GLU A 115 19.73 8.01 -22.68
C GLU A 115 18.51 8.85 -22.98
N ASN A 116 18.86 10.10 -23.25
CA ASN A 116 18.00 11.19 -23.61
C ASN A 116 17.00 11.52 -22.49
N ALA A 117 16.92 12.81 -22.19
CA ALA A 117 15.60 13.39 -22.07
C ALA A 117 14.87 13.11 -23.40
N LEU A 118 14.44 11.86 -23.64
CA LEU A 118 13.42 11.51 -24.61
C LEU A 118 12.32 12.44 -24.22
N SER A 119 12.13 13.43 -25.07
CA SER A 119 11.24 14.55 -24.90
C SER A 119 10.10 14.17 -23.98
N MET A 120 9.99 14.83 -22.83
CA MET A 120 8.70 15.02 -22.19
C MET A 120 7.82 15.83 -23.17
N GLN A 121 7.53 15.28 -24.35
CA GLN A 121 6.36 15.63 -25.11
C GLN A 121 5.22 15.27 -24.17
N GLY A 122 4.63 16.31 -23.60
CA GLY A 122 3.94 16.21 -22.33
C GLY A 122 2.89 15.12 -22.35
N GLY A 123 3.05 14.08 -21.52
CA GLY A 123 1.96 13.15 -21.21
C GLY A 123 0.73 13.90 -20.66
N TRP A 124 0.92 15.12 -20.13
CA TRP A 124 -0.15 16.05 -19.75
C TRP A 124 -0.93 16.67 -20.93
N GLN A 125 -0.43 16.60 -22.16
CA GLN A 125 -1.16 17.07 -23.35
C GLN A 125 -2.19 16.05 -23.83
N ASP A 126 -2.01 14.76 -23.51
CA ASP A 126 -3.01 13.74 -23.81
C ASP A 126 -4.14 13.76 -22.77
N SER A 127 -5.36 14.00 -23.25
CA SER A 127 -6.58 13.99 -22.45
C SER A 127 -6.79 12.65 -21.73
N ASN A 128 -6.38 11.53 -22.35
CA ASN A 128 -6.54 10.20 -21.78
C ASN A 128 -5.63 9.97 -20.57
N VAL A 129 -4.38 10.45 -20.64
CA VAL A 129 -3.42 10.35 -19.53
C VAL A 129 -3.86 11.21 -18.36
N ARG A 130 -4.35 12.43 -18.62
CA ARG A 130 -4.94 13.29 -17.59
C ARG A 130 -6.14 12.65 -16.92
N MET A 131 -7.04 12.06 -17.70
CA MET A 131 -8.23 11.39 -17.18
C MET A 131 -7.86 10.15 -16.34
N LEU A 132 -6.87 9.38 -16.78
CA LEU A 132 -6.33 8.24 -16.03
C LEU A 132 -5.67 8.69 -14.71
N PHE A 133 -4.93 9.80 -14.73
CA PHE A 133 -4.31 10.39 -13.55
C PHE A 133 -5.38 10.82 -12.52
N VAL A 134 -6.41 11.55 -12.97
CA VAL A 134 -7.51 11.99 -12.09
C VAL A 134 -8.25 10.78 -11.52
N ALA A 135 -8.61 9.80 -12.36
CA ALA A 135 -9.30 8.60 -11.91
C ALA A 135 -8.46 7.82 -10.89
N SER A 136 -7.16 7.63 -11.16
CA SER A 136 -6.26 6.90 -10.25
C SER A 136 -6.06 7.63 -8.93
N THR A 137 -5.93 8.96 -8.98
CA THR A 137 -5.84 9.80 -7.78
C THR A 137 -7.09 9.65 -6.93
N LEU A 138 -8.28 9.70 -7.54
CA LEU A 138 -9.55 9.50 -6.83
C LEU A 138 -9.64 8.10 -6.21
N MET A 139 -9.30 7.05 -6.96
CA MET A 139 -9.32 5.67 -6.44
C MET A 139 -8.39 5.46 -5.25
N TRP A 140 -7.16 5.98 -5.32
CA TRP A 140 -6.20 5.93 -4.19
C TRP A 140 -6.61 6.83 -3.01
N THR A 141 -7.28 7.95 -3.29
CA THR A 141 -7.87 8.80 -2.25
C THR A 141 -8.94 8.04 -1.48
N CYS A 142 -9.87 7.37 -2.18
CA CYS A 142 -10.88 6.52 -1.55
C CYS A 142 -10.24 5.42 -0.69
N ASN A 143 -9.20 4.75 -1.21
CA ASN A 143 -8.48 3.72 -0.46
C ASN A 143 -7.82 4.27 0.82
N THR A 144 -7.17 5.44 0.74
CA THR A 144 -6.54 6.09 1.88
C THR A 144 -7.58 6.51 2.93
N MET A 145 -8.68 7.09 2.48
CA MET A 145 -9.80 7.49 3.34
C MET A 145 -10.38 6.27 4.07
N TYR A 146 -10.56 5.14 3.37
CA TYR A 146 -10.98 3.89 3.97
C TYR A 146 -10.04 3.40 5.08
N ILE A 147 -8.72 3.43 4.86
CA ILE A 147 -7.72 2.99 5.86
C ILE A 147 -7.78 3.84 7.14
N ILE A 148 -8.10 5.13 7.02
CA ILE A 148 -8.19 6.07 8.15
C ILE A 148 -9.54 5.95 8.86
N ASP A 149 -10.63 5.96 8.09
CA ASP A 149 -11.98 6.08 8.64
C ASP A 149 -12.50 4.76 9.18
N MET A 150 -12.09 3.62 8.61
CA MET A 150 -12.65 2.33 8.98
C MET A 150 -12.43 1.96 10.46
N PRO A 151 -11.23 2.09 11.04
CA PRO A 151 -11.04 1.83 12.47
C PRO A 151 -11.83 2.79 13.36
N LEU A 152 -11.89 4.07 12.98
CA LEU A 152 -12.66 5.08 13.71
C LEU A 152 -14.16 4.74 13.69
N TRP A 153 -14.72 4.45 12.51
CA TRP A 153 -16.12 4.11 12.34
C TRP A 153 -16.52 2.83 13.09
N ILE A 154 -15.69 1.78 13.06
CA ILE A 154 -15.94 0.53 13.79
C ILE A 154 -15.98 0.78 15.31
N SER A 155 -15.06 1.63 15.80
CA SER A 155 -14.92 1.92 17.22
C SER A 155 -15.98 2.91 17.75
N SER A 156 -16.17 4.04 17.06
CA SER A 156 -16.98 5.16 17.54
C SER A 156 -18.47 5.05 17.20
N GLU A 157 -18.82 4.55 16.01
CA GLU A 157 -20.21 4.51 15.53
C GLU A 157 -20.87 3.15 15.77
N LEU A 158 -20.14 2.07 15.46
CA LEU A 158 -20.65 0.71 15.59
C LEU A 158 -20.51 0.13 17.00
N GLY A 159 -19.64 0.72 17.84
CA GLY A 159 -19.29 0.18 19.17
C GLY A 159 -18.72 -1.24 19.11
N LEU A 160 -18.19 -1.65 17.95
CA LEU A 160 -17.63 -2.98 17.75
C LEU A 160 -16.19 -3.01 18.25
N PRO A 161 -15.66 -4.19 18.64
CA PRO A 161 -14.30 -4.28 19.16
C PRO A 161 -13.27 -3.77 18.14
N ASP A 162 -12.37 -2.88 18.56
CA ASP A 162 -11.28 -2.34 17.72
C ASP A 162 -10.41 -3.43 17.06
N LYS A 163 -10.34 -4.62 17.68
CA LYS A 163 -9.68 -5.81 17.13
C LYS A 163 -10.26 -6.23 15.77
N LEU A 164 -11.54 -5.93 15.51
CA LEU A 164 -12.22 -6.23 14.26
C LEU A 164 -11.70 -5.38 13.11
N ALA A 165 -11.34 -4.11 13.35
CA ALA A 165 -10.78 -3.24 12.31
C ALA A 165 -9.47 -3.81 11.76
N GLY A 166 -8.55 -4.18 12.66
CA GLY A 166 -7.30 -4.85 12.28
C GLY A 166 -7.56 -6.15 11.51
N PHE A 167 -8.47 -7.00 12.00
CA PHE A 167 -8.81 -8.25 11.33
C PHE A 167 -9.38 -8.03 9.93
N LEU A 168 -10.31 -7.09 9.76
CA LEU A 168 -10.92 -6.80 8.47
C LEU A 168 -9.88 -6.24 7.47
N MET A 169 -9.02 -5.31 7.90
CA MET A 169 -7.93 -4.78 7.07
C MET A 169 -6.95 -5.89 6.64
N GLY A 170 -6.56 -6.77 7.57
CA GLY A 170 -5.69 -7.91 7.28
C GLY A 170 -6.33 -8.91 6.32
N THR A 171 -7.62 -9.24 6.50
CA THR A 171 -8.36 -10.10 5.57
C THR A 171 -8.52 -9.49 4.19
N ALA A 172 -8.72 -8.16 4.11
CA ALA A 172 -8.81 -7.44 2.84
C ALA A 172 -7.50 -7.54 2.06
N ALA A 173 -6.37 -7.24 2.71
CA ALA A 173 -5.04 -7.38 2.11
C ALA A 173 -4.72 -8.83 1.72
N GLY A 174 -5.23 -9.81 2.48
CA GLY A 174 -5.01 -11.23 2.19
C GLY A 174 -5.75 -11.68 0.94
N LEU A 175 -6.99 -11.22 0.78
CA LEU A 175 -7.82 -11.44 -0.41
C LEU A 175 -7.35 -10.62 -1.62
N GLU A 176 -6.68 -9.50 -1.38
CA GLU A 176 -6.11 -8.64 -2.42
C GLU A 176 -5.03 -9.36 -3.24
N ILE A 177 -4.21 -10.21 -2.61
CA ILE A 177 -3.12 -10.92 -3.29
C ILE A 177 -3.64 -11.84 -4.41
N PRO A 178 -4.59 -12.78 -4.15
CA PRO A 178 -5.23 -13.55 -5.22
C PRO A 178 -5.89 -12.66 -6.27
N ALA A 179 -6.60 -11.61 -5.85
CA ALA A 179 -7.30 -10.72 -6.77
C ALA A 179 -6.32 -10.00 -7.73
N MET A 180 -5.18 -9.54 -7.23
CA MET A 180 -4.13 -8.91 -8.02
C MET A 180 -3.51 -9.89 -9.04
N ILE A 181 -3.21 -11.13 -8.64
CA ILE A 181 -2.67 -12.16 -9.55
C ILE A 181 -3.70 -12.51 -10.64
N LEU A 182 -4.96 -12.73 -10.25
CA LEU A 182 -6.05 -13.01 -11.19
C LEU A 182 -6.26 -11.84 -12.15
N ALA A 183 -6.21 -10.60 -11.67
CA ALA A 183 -6.31 -9.40 -12.51
C ALA A 183 -5.20 -9.35 -13.57
N GLY A 184 -3.96 -9.66 -13.19
CA GLY A 184 -2.83 -9.74 -14.12
C GLY A 184 -3.00 -10.82 -15.20
N TYR A 185 -3.64 -11.95 -14.88
CA TYR A 185 -3.98 -12.98 -15.87
C TYR A 185 -5.12 -12.55 -16.79
N TYR A 186 -6.21 -12.01 -16.22
CA TYR A 186 -7.42 -11.64 -16.97
C TYR A 186 -7.26 -10.37 -17.81
N VAL A 187 -6.29 -9.49 -17.50
CA VAL A 187 -6.05 -8.27 -18.30
C VAL A 187 -5.68 -8.60 -19.74
N LYS A 188 -4.97 -9.71 -19.99
CA LYS A 188 -4.59 -10.17 -21.34
C LYS A 188 -5.80 -10.59 -22.18
N ARG A 189 -6.89 -11.03 -21.52
CA ARG A 189 -8.09 -11.55 -22.19
C ARG A 189 -9.21 -10.52 -22.34
N TYR A 190 -9.41 -9.67 -21.34
CA TYR A 190 -10.53 -8.71 -21.30
C TYR A 190 -10.14 -7.25 -21.52
N GLY A 191 -8.84 -6.95 -21.50
CA GLY A 191 -8.30 -5.60 -21.66
C GLY A 191 -8.32 -4.76 -20.39
N LYS A 192 -7.39 -3.81 -20.30
CA LYS A 192 -7.15 -2.95 -19.12
C LYS A 192 -8.36 -2.10 -18.73
N ARG A 193 -9.01 -1.47 -19.71
CA ARG A 193 -10.14 -0.55 -19.49
C ARG A 193 -11.32 -1.25 -18.81
N ARG A 194 -11.71 -2.46 -19.25
CA ARG A 194 -12.83 -3.20 -18.66
C ARG A 194 -12.53 -3.65 -17.25
N MET A 195 -11.31 -4.11 -17.00
CA MET A 195 -10.89 -4.50 -15.65
C MET A 195 -10.95 -3.32 -14.68
N MET A 196 -10.51 -2.14 -15.10
CA MET A 196 -10.55 -0.95 -14.26
C MET A 196 -11.99 -0.47 -13.98
N VAL A 197 -12.91 -0.60 -14.94
CA VAL A 197 -14.34 -0.34 -14.69
C VAL A 197 -14.91 -1.35 -13.69
N ILE A 198 -14.54 -2.62 -13.78
CA ILE A 198 -14.94 -3.65 -12.79
C ILE A 198 -14.41 -3.31 -11.41
N ALA A 199 -13.17 -2.84 -11.30
CA ALA A 199 -12.60 -2.40 -10.04
C ALA A 199 -13.44 -1.27 -9.43
N VAL A 200 -13.72 -0.21 -10.19
CA VAL A 200 -14.54 0.91 -9.72
C VAL A 200 -15.94 0.44 -9.33
N ALA A 201 -16.58 -0.44 -10.11
CA ALA A 201 -17.88 -0.99 -9.78
C ALA A 201 -17.85 -1.79 -8.46
N ALA A 202 -16.82 -2.60 -8.24
CA ALA A 202 -16.61 -3.32 -6.99
C ALA A 202 -16.38 -2.36 -5.82
N GLY A 203 -15.62 -1.27 -6.03
CA GLY A 203 -15.43 -0.21 -5.04
C GLY A 203 -16.75 0.48 -4.66
N VAL A 204 -17.57 0.84 -5.65
CA VAL A 204 -18.90 1.44 -5.41
C VAL A 204 -19.79 0.48 -4.61
N LEU A 205 -19.82 -0.80 -4.98
CA LEU A 205 -20.57 -1.83 -4.24
C LEU A 205 -20.06 -1.98 -2.80
N PHE A 206 -18.74 -1.92 -2.61
CA PHE A 206 -18.11 -1.98 -1.29
C PHE A 206 -18.55 -0.80 -0.41
N TYR A 207 -18.34 0.44 -0.86
CA TYR A 207 -18.70 1.63 -0.08
C TYR A 207 -20.21 1.75 0.14
N THR A 208 -21.03 1.40 -0.85
CA THR A 208 -22.50 1.37 -0.70
C THR A 208 -22.92 0.29 0.31
N GLY A 209 -22.28 -0.88 0.25
CA GLY A 209 -22.53 -1.96 1.20
C GLY A 209 -22.16 -1.60 2.63
N LEU A 210 -21.09 -0.83 2.85
CA LEU A 210 -20.73 -0.33 4.18
C LEU A 210 -21.82 0.56 4.80
N ILE A 211 -22.53 1.35 3.97
CA ILE A 211 -23.63 2.21 4.44
C ILE A 211 -24.86 1.38 4.82
N LEU A 212 -25.12 0.29 4.10
CA LEU A 212 -26.34 -0.50 4.27
C LEU A 212 -26.20 -1.61 5.32
N PHE A 213 -25.02 -2.19 5.49
CA PHE A 213 -24.80 -3.39 6.31
C PHE A 213 -23.81 -3.14 7.46
N HIS A 214 -24.30 -3.34 8.68
CA HIS A 214 -23.56 -3.09 9.92
C HIS A 214 -23.19 -4.38 10.69
N SER A 215 -23.47 -5.56 10.12
CA SER A 215 -23.18 -6.84 10.77
C SER A 215 -21.75 -7.31 10.50
N ARG A 216 -21.11 -7.99 11.47
CA ARG A 216 -19.74 -8.51 11.35
C ARG A 216 -19.53 -9.37 10.10
N LEU A 217 -20.47 -10.28 9.82
CA LEU A 217 -20.40 -11.15 8.65
C LEU A 217 -20.55 -10.35 7.35
N ALA A 218 -21.44 -9.36 7.31
CA ALA A 218 -21.60 -8.51 6.14
C ALA A 218 -20.31 -7.72 5.85
N LEU A 219 -19.70 -7.12 6.87
CA LEU A 219 -18.43 -6.41 6.73
C LEU A 219 -17.30 -7.31 6.22
N MET A 220 -17.23 -8.56 6.69
CA MET A 220 -16.26 -9.55 6.18
C MET A 220 -16.52 -9.92 4.72
N THR A 221 -17.78 -10.15 4.34
CA THR A 221 -18.13 -10.44 2.94
C THR A 221 -17.86 -9.25 2.02
N LEU A 222 -18.04 -8.03 2.51
CA LEU A 222 -17.74 -6.81 1.75
C LEU A 222 -16.24 -6.66 1.44
N GLN A 223 -15.35 -7.24 2.25
CA GLN A 223 -13.92 -7.24 1.97
C GLN A 223 -13.55 -7.97 0.67
N LEU A 224 -14.39 -8.88 0.17
CA LEU A 224 -14.18 -9.48 -1.15
C LEU A 224 -14.22 -8.42 -2.26
N PHE A 225 -15.19 -7.50 -2.19
CA PHE A 225 -15.32 -6.41 -3.17
C PHE A 225 -14.18 -5.40 -3.02
N ASN A 226 -13.79 -5.10 -1.77
CA ASN A 226 -12.65 -4.23 -1.48
C ASN A 226 -11.34 -4.82 -2.05
N ALA A 227 -11.11 -6.12 -1.84
CA ALA A 227 -9.95 -6.82 -2.35
C ALA A 227 -9.88 -6.81 -3.89
N VAL A 228 -11.03 -6.98 -4.56
CA VAL A 228 -11.12 -6.86 -6.02
C VAL A 228 -10.81 -5.43 -6.47
N PHE A 229 -11.35 -4.42 -5.79
CA PHE A 229 -11.09 -3.02 -6.10
C PHE A 229 -9.59 -2.69 -5.98
N ILE A 230 -9.00 -2.91 -4.80
CA ILE A 230 -7.60 -2.58 -4.54
C ILE A 230 -6.68 -3.44 -5.40
N GLY A 231 -6.91 -4.76 -5.46
CA GLY A 231 -6.05 -5.68 -6.20
C GLY A 231 -5.96 -5.36 -7.69
N ILE A 232 -7.09 -4.98 -8.32
CA ILE A 232 -7.10 -4.56 -9.73
C ILE A 232 -6.44 -3.19 -9.89
N VAL A 233 -6.80 -2.18 -9.08
CA VAL A 233 -6.23 -0.83 -9.19
C VAL A 233 -4.72 -0.86 -8.99
N ALA A 234 -4.27 -1.58 -7.98
CA ALA A 234 -2.86 -1.68 -7.65
C ALA A 234 -2.09 -2.49 -8.71
N GLY A 235 -2.65 -3.60 -9.21
CA GLY A 235 -2.00 -4.45 -10.22
C GLY A 235 -2.00 -3.85 -11.63
N ILE A 236 -3.17 -3.48 -12.14
CA ILE A 236 -3.34 -3.01 -13.54
C ILE A 236 -3.01 -1.52 -13.67
N GLY A 237 -3.29 -0.69 -12.65
CA GLY A 237 -3.06 0.75 -12.72
C GLY A 237 -1.60 1.08 -13.07
N MET A 238 -0.64 0.39 -12.46
CA MET A 238 0.78 0.57 -12.75
C MET A 238 1.15 0.18 -14.19
N LEU A 239 0.66 -0.97 -14.68
CA LEU A 239 0.85 -1.41 -16.07
C LEU A 239 0.24 -0.43 -17.07
N TRP A 240 -0.86 0.23 -16.71
CA TRP A 240 -1.52 1.20 -17.60
C TRP A 240 -0.80 2.56 -17.64
N PHE A 241 -0.03 2.94 -16.62
CA PHE A 241 0.85 4.11 -16.68
C PHE A 241 2.19 3.82 -17.37
N GLN A 242 2.59 2.56 -17.47
CA GLN A 242 3.86 2.14 -18.08
C GLN A 242 3.77 1.87 -19.59
N ASP A 243 2.55 1.59 -20.09
CA ASP A 243 2.25 1.37 -21.51
C ASP A 243 1.66 2.63 -22.15
#